data_AF-A0A954FY69-F1
#
_entry.id   AF-A0A954FY69-F1
#
_cell.length_a   1.000
_cell.length_b   1.000
_cell.length_c   1.000
_cell.angle_alpha   90.00
_cell.angle_beta   90.00
_cell.angle_gamma   90.00
#
_symmetry.space_group_name_H-M   'P 1'
#
loop_
_entity.id
_entity.type
_entity.pdbx_description
1 polymer ?
#
loop_
_entity_poly.entity_id
_entity_poly.type
_entity_poly.pdbx_seq_one_letter_code
_entity_poly.pdbx_strand_id
1 'polypeptide(L)'
;ASITAHTVNDQVFGTLPQLPVQLQTWLPKFAPPENLLISLPFNLLLGALIGVLGAGFNTVLLKCLRISDGLNRRTMQIIACSVGAFVGALMVIAPEYVGGGEALVKEIFDKSPLLGFLLALLVVRAILTFLSYSMGVPGGIFAPMLALGALIGTSFGNVAQELVPHAHIYPGSCAIAAMGALFAATVRAPLTGIVLVAEMTASFNLLPSMIITCMTASIVAQSLHSKPVYDLLLERTLEKDGIREE
;
A
#
# COMPACT_ATOMS: atom_id res chain seq x y z
N ALA A 1 18.64 -13.97 14.11
CA ALA A 1 18.23 -14.13 12.70
C ALA A 1 17.87 -12.79 12.07
N SER A 2 16.79 -12.11 12.51
CA SER A 2 16.41 -10.78 11.96
C SER A 2 17.52 -9.73 12.09
N ILE A 3 18.15 -9.62 13.26
CA ILE A 3 19.29 -8.70 13.48
C ILE A 3 20.44 -9.05 12.54
N THR A 4 20.81 -10.32 12.43
CA THR A 4 21.89 -10.78 11.54
C THR A 4 21.60 -10.45 10.08
N ALA A 5 20.38 -10.70 9.61
CA ALA A 5 19.95 -10.36 8.26
C ALA A 5 19.97 -8.83 8.03
N HIS A 6 19.51 -8.05 9.01
CA HIS A 6 19.57 -6.59 8.97
C HIS A 6 21.01 -6.07 8.90
N THR A 7 21.91 -6.59 9.73
CA THR A 7 23.33 -6.18 9.72
C THR A 7 23.99 -6.52 8.38
N VAL A 8 23.69 -7.67 7.78
CA VAL A 8 24.19 -8.02 6.44
C VAL A 8 23.60 -7.08 5.39
N ASN A 9 22.30 -6.77 5.47
CA ASN A 9 21.66 -5.81 4.58
C ASN A 9 22.32 -4.42 4.66
N ASP A 10 22.57 -3.92 5.87
CA ASP A 10 23.20 -2.63 6.10
C ASP A 10 24.61 -2.54 5.52
N GLN A 11 25.37 -3.64 5.58
CA GLN A 11 26.71 -3.72 5.01
C GLN A 11 26.71 -3.69 3.48
N VAL A 12 25.66 -4.20 2.82
CA VAL A 12 25.57 -4.30 1.36
C VAL A 12 24.85 -3.12 0.73
N PHE A 13 23.72 -2.71 1.29
CA PHE A 13 22.80 -1.72 0.71
C PHE A 13 22.79 -0.39 1.46
N GLY A 14 23.49 -0.30 2.59
CA GLY A 14 23.56 0.90 3.43
C GLY A 14 22.54 0.92 4.56
N THR A 15 22.73 1.86 5.49
CA THR A 15 21.98 1.97 6.76
C THR A 15 20.77 2.90 6.70
N LEU A 16 20.51 3.51 5.54
CA LEU A 16 19.39 4.44 5.39
C LEU A 16 18.08 3.66 5.23
N PRO A 17 16.98 4.15 5.83
CA PRO A 17 15.67 3.56 5.61
C PRO A 17 15.30 3.68 4.13
N GLN A 18 14.53 2.71 3.64
CA GLN A 18 14.18 2.62 2.21
C GLN A 18 13.44 3.87 1.71
N LEU A 19 12.63 4.50 2.56
CA LEU A 19 11.92 5.75 2.27
C LEU A 19 12.30 6.81 3.31
N PRO A 20 13.44 7.52 3.17
CA PRO A 20 13.96 8.43 4.19
C PRO A 20 13.19 9.78 4.28
N VAL A 21 11.87 9.73 4.34
CA VAL A 21 10.96 10.88 4.26
C VAL A 21 11.23 11.91 5.37
N GLN A 22 11.53 11.46 6.59
CA GLN A 22 11.85 12.37 7.73
C GLN A 22 13.32 12.77 7.84
N LEU A 23 14.23 12.10 7.13
CA LEU A 23 15.67 12.40 7.16
C LEU A 23 16.05 13.47 6.12
N GLN A 24 15.15 13.81 5.20
CA GLN A 24 15.37 14.88 4.23
C GLN A 24 15.11 16.24 4.88
N THR A 25 16.19 17.01 5.10
CA THR A 25 16.20 18.32 5.76
C THR A 25 15.41 19.41 5.03
N TRP A 26 15.05 19.18 3.76
CA TRP A 26 14.35 20.12 2.89
C TRP A 26 12.84 19.86 2.78
N LEU A 27 12.36 18.69 3.22
CA LEU A 27 10.92 18.47 3.37
C LEU A 27 10.44 19.13 4.66
N PRO A 28 9.25 19.74 4.67
CA PRO A 28 8.66 20.18 5.93
C PRO A 28 8.61 18.97 6.85
N LYS A 29 9.26 19.07 8.02
CA LYS A 29 9.11 18.05 9.06
C LYS A 29 7.62 17.90 9.28
N PHE A 30 7.09 16.73 8.93
CA PHE A 30 5.70 16.39 9.17
C PHE A 30 5.49 16.37 10.67
N ALA A 31 5.10 17.53 11.21
CA ALA A 31 4.92 17.69 12.63
C ALA A 31 3.80 16.74 13.06
N PRO A 32 3.92 16.09 14.22
CA PRO A 32 2.73 15.54 14.85
C PRO A 32 1.72 16.70 14.96
N PRO A 33 0.44 16.46 14.66
CA PRO A 33 -0.57 17.49 14.81
C PRO A 33 -0.46 18.05 16.24
N GLU A 34 -0.25 19.36 16.37
CA GLU A 34 -0.05 20.03 17.68
C GLU A 34 -1.16 19.64 18.67
N ASN A 35 -2.35 19.37 18.12
CA ASN A 35 -3.49 18.80 18.83
C ASN A 35 -3.92 17.48 18.18
N LEU A 36 -3.59 16.35 18.82
CA LEU A 36 -4.04 15.01 18.41
C LEU A 36 -5.57 14.96 18.23
N LEU A 37 -6.33 15.64 19.09
CA LEU A 37 -7.80 15.71 19.05
C LEU A 37 -8.35 16.26 17.73
N ILE A 38 -7.65 17.21 17.09
CA ILE A 38 -8.09 17.79 15.81
C ILE A 38 -7.83 16.81 14.66
N SER A 39 -6.71 16.07 14.72
CA SER A 39 -6.34 15.08 13.70
C SER A 39 -7.10 13.76 13.79
N LEU A 40 -7.64 13.45 14.96
CA LEU A 40 -8.33 12.21 15.27
C LEU A 40 -9.49 11.91 14.30
N PRO A 41 -10.44 12.82 14.04
CA PRO A 41 -11.53 12.56 13.09
C PRO A 41 -11.01 12.30 11.66
N PHE A 42 -9.94 12.96 11.23
CA PHE A 42 -9.35 12.76 9.91
C PHE A 42 -8.67 11.41 9.79
N ASN A 43 -7.92 10.99 10.81
CA ASN A 43 -7.29 9.67 10.86
C ASN A 43 -8.33 8.54 10.91
N LEU A 44 -9.44 8.75 11.65
CA LEU A 44 -10.56 7.82 11.66
C LEU A 44 -11.23 7.73 10.29
N LEU A 45 -11.48 8.86 9.64
CA LEU A 45 -12.10 8.91 8.31
C LEU A 45 -11.20 8.24 7.26
N LEU A 46 -9.89 8.55 7.30
CA LEU A 46 -8.89 7.92 6.45
C LEU A 46 -8.83 6.41 6.69
N GLY A 47 -8.82 5.98 7.96
CA GLY A 47 -8.84 4.57 8.32
C GLY A 47 -10.11 3.87 7.82
N ALA A 48 -11.28 4.50 7.96
CA ALA A 48 -12.53 3.96 7.46
C ALA A 48 -12.53 3.82 5.93
N LEU A 49 -12.10 4.87 5.21
CA LEU A 49 -11.94 4.85 3.76
C LEU A 49 -11.02 3.70 3.32
N ILE A 50 -9.85 3.58 3.94
CA ILE A 50 -8.87 2.54 3.61
C ILE A 50 -9.37 1.15 4.00
N GLY A 51 -10.12 1.01 5.09
CA GLY A 51 -10.74 -0.26 5.47
C GLY A 51 -11.72 -0.76 4.40
N VAL A 52 -12.54 0.13 3.84
CA VAL A 52 -13.43 -0.19 2.71
C VAL A 52 -12.61 -0.56 1.47
N LEU A 53 -11.59 0.24 1.12
CA LEU A 53 -10.75 -0.01 -0.04
C LEU A 53 -9.94 -1.30 0.10
N GLY A 54 -9.48 -1.65 1.30
CA GLY A 54 -8.75 -2.88 1.60
C GLY A 54 -9.65 -4.13 1.47
N ALA A 55 -10.88 -4.07 1.95
CA ALA A 55 -11.87 -5.13 1.71
C ALA A 55 -12.18 -5.29 0.20
N GLY A 56 -12.30 -4.16 -0.51
CA GLY A 56 -12.43 -4.14 -1.96
C GLY A 56 -11.22 -4.76 -2.66
N PHE A 57 -10.00 -4.43 -2.21
CA PHE A 57 -8.75 -4.98 -2.74
C PHE A 57 -8.71 -6.50 -2.63
N ASN A 58 -9.01 -7.06 -1.46
CA ASN A 58 -9.05 -8.52 -1.26
C ASN A 58 -10.08 -9.19 -2.18
N THR A 59 -11.26 -8.57 -2.31
CA THR A 59 -12.34 -9.08 -3.17
C THR A 59 -11.95 -9.08 -4.64
N VAL A 60 -11.37 -7.99 -5.13
CA VAL A 60 -10.93 -7.87 -6.53
C VAL A 60 -9.78 -8.81 -6.81
N LEU A 61 -8.79 -8.88 -5.92
CA LEU A 61 -7.65 -9.79 -6.04
C LEU A 61 -8.12 -11.25 -6.18
N LEU A 62 -9.00 -11.70 -5.28
CA LEU A 62 -9.52 -13.07 -5.32
C LEU A 62 -10.33 -13.35 -6.59
N LYS A 63 -11.14 -12.38 -7.04
CA LYS A 63 -11.87 -12.50 -8.31
C LYS A 63 -10.92 -12.64 -9.50
N CYS A 64 -9.89 -11.80 -9.59
CA CYS A 64 -8.90 -11.89 -10.65
C CYS A 64 -8.14 -13.22 -10.64
N LEU A 65 -7.78 -13.73 -9.45
CA LEU A 65 -7.15 -15.04 -9.29
C LEU A 65 -8.06 -16.19 -9.73
N ARG A 66 -9.35 -16.17 -9.35
CA ARG A 66 -10.33 -17.17 -9.77
C ARG A 66 -10.61 -17.15 -11.27
N ILE A 67 -10.62 -15.96 -11.89
CA ILE A 67 -10.71 -15.83 -13.35
C ILE A 67 -9.48 -16.48 -13.99
N SER A 68 -8.29 -16.25 -13.44
CA SER A 68 -7.06 -16.85 -13.95
C SER A 68 -7.03 -18.37 -13.81
N ASP A 69 -7.74 -18.93 -12.82
CA ASP A 69 -7.80 -20.38 -12.60
C ASP A 69 -8.59 -21.12 -13.67
N GLY A 70 -9.54 -20.44 -14.31
CA GLY A 70 -10.28 -20.98 -15.45
C GLY A 70 -9.51 -20.94 -16.78
N LEU A 71 -8.32 -20.33 -16.82
CA LEU A 71 -7.54 -20.18 -18.04
C LEU A 71 -6.61 -21.39 -18.26
N ASN A 72 -6.52 -21.84 -19.51
CA ASN A 72 -5.55 -22.86 -19.90
C ASN A 72 -4.11 -22.33 -19.77
N ARG A 73 -3.16 -23.24 -19.50
CA ARG A 73 -1.72 -22.90 -19.31
C ARG A 73 -1.13 -22.08 -20.46
N ARG A 74 -1.48 -22.37 -21.72
CA ARG A 74 -1.02 -21.59 -22.89
C ARG A 74 -1.56 -20.16 -22.86
N THR A 75 -2.84 -19.99 -22.57
CA THR A 75 -3.48 -18.66 -22.47
C THR A 75 -2.86 -17.85 -21.35
N MET A 76 -2.63 -18.47 -20.19
CA MET A 76 -1.98 -17.82 -19.04
C MET A 76 -0.57 -17.32 -19.40
N GLN A 77 0.22 -18.13 -20.11
CA GLN A 77 1.56 -17.74 -20.57
C GLN A 77 1.51 -16.56 -21.55
N ILE A 78 0.60 -16.58 -22.53
CA ILE A 78 0.45 -15.50 -23.51
C ILE A 78 0.07 -14.19 -22.81
N ILE A 79 -0.88 -14.23 -21.88
CA ILE A 79 -1.29 -13.04 -21.12
C ILE A 79 -0.15 -12.55 -20.23
N ALA A 80 0.55 -13.44 -19.51
CA ALA A 80 1.70 -13.06 -18.69
C ALA A 80 2.80 -12.39 -19.52
N CYS A 81 3.15 -12.94 -20.70
CA CYS A 81 4.09 -12.31 -21.62
C CYS A 81 3.60 -10.95 -22.13
N SER A 82 2.31 -10.82 -22.43
CA SER A 82 1.72 -9.57 -22.90
C SER A 82 1.72 -8.49 -21.82
N VAL A 83 1.34 -8.84 -20.59
CA VAL A 83 1.40 -7.95 -19.43
C VAL A 83 2.85 -7.56 -19.13
N GLY A 84 3.78 -8.51 -19.18
CA GLY A 84 5.21 -8.24 -19.00
C GLY A 84 5.79 -7.30 -20.05
N ALA A 85 5.46 -7.52 -21.33
CA ALA A 85 5.86 -6.62 -22.42
C ALA A 85 5.28 -5.22 -22.25
N PHE A 86 4.00 -5.12 -21.85
CA PHE A 86 3.34 -3.85 -21.59
C PHE A 86 3.96 -3.10 -20.41
N VAL A 87 4.18 -3.78 -19.28
CA VAL A 87 4.85 -3.23 -18.09
C VAL A 87 6.28 -2.81 -18.42
N GLY A 88 7.01 -3.60 -19.20
CA GLY A 88 8.37 -3.28 -19.67
C GLY A 88 8.41 -2.05 -20.56
N ALA A 89 7.46 -1.90 -21.49
CA ALA A 89 7.33 -0.70 -22.32
C ALA A 89 6.99 0.54 -21.48
N LEU A 90 6.04 0.40 -20.54
CA LEU A 90 5.71 1.48 -19.61
C LEU A 90 6.89 1.88 -18.73
N MET A 91 7.76 0.95 -18.34
CA MET A 91 8.95 1.25 -17.55
C MET A 91 9.91 2.23 -18.25
N VAL A 92 9.97 2.20 -19.58
CA VAL A 92 10.81 3.08 -20.38
C VAL A 92 10.15 4.45 -20.59
N ILE A 93 8.84 4.46 -20.86
CA ILE A 93 8.10 5.67 -21.25
C ILE A 93 7.62 6.47 -20.04
N ALA A 94 7.09 5.77 -19.03
CA ALA A 94 6.41 6.34 -17.88
C ALA A 94 6.67 5.48 -16.62
N PRO A 95 7.89 5.52 -16.07
CA PRO A 95 8.33 4.63 -14.98
C PRO A 95 7.48 4.75 -13.72
N GLU A 96 6.83 5.89 -13.50
CA GLU A 96 5.94 6.18 -12.36
C GLU A 96 4.75 5.23 -12.25
N TYR A 97 4.28 4.68 -13.39
CA TYR A 97 3.14 3.77 -13.44
C TYR A 97 3.48 2.31 -13.12
N VAL A 98 4.76 1.95 -13.02
CA VAL A 98 5.21 0.55 -12.88
C VAL A 98 6.21 0.36 -11.73
N GLY A 99 6.69 -0.87 -11.52
CA GLY A 99 7.63 -1.22 -10.44
C GLY A 99 6.98 -1.38 -9.05
N GLY A 100 7.79 -1.55 -8.01
CA GLY A 100 7.33 -1.77 -6.63
C GLY A 100 6.65 -0.56 -5.99
N GLY A 101 6.95 0.65 -6.49
CA GLY A 101 6.32 1.90 -6.05
C GLY A 101 7.11 2.69 -5.01
N GLU A 102 8.26 2.20 -4.53
CA GLU A 102 9.14 2.93 -3.62
C GLU A 102 9.63 4.27 -4.23
N ALA A 103 10.10 4.22 -5.48
CA ALA A 103 10.51 5.43 -6.22
C ALA A 103 9.35 6.43 -6.38
N LEU A 104 8.15 5.92 -6.66
CA LEU A 104 6.95 6.74 -6.79
C LEU A 104 6.61 7.43 -5.47
N VAL A 105 6.63 6.70 -4.35
CA VAL A 105 6.34 7.26 -3.03
C VAL A 105 7.29 8.44 -2.74
N LYS A 106 8.58 8.28 -3.04
CA LYS A 106 9.58 9.34 -2.90
C LYS A 106 9.26 10.56 -3.77
N GLU A 107 8.90 10.32 -5.03
CA GLU A 107 8.56 11.38 -5.99
C GLU A 107 7.28 12.15 -5.62
N ILE A 108 6.27 11.47 -5.07
CA ILE A 108 5.05 12.11 -4.57
C ILE A 108 5.38 13.10 -3.47
N PHE A 109 6.28 12.74 -2.55
CA PHE A 109 6.73 13.62 -1.48
C PHE A 109 7.56 14.81 -2.00
N ASP A 110 8.39 14.59 -3.02
CA ASP A 110 9.26 15.64 -3.57
C ASP A 110 8.51 16.64 -4.46
N LYS A 111 7.59 16.18 -5.33
CA LYS A 111 7.00 16.99 -6.40
C LYS A 111 5.60 17.52 -6.12
N SER A 112 4.92 17.04 -5.07
CA SER A 112 3.54 17.43 -4.74
C SER A 112 2.60 17.45 -5.97
N PRO A 113 2.42 16.30 -6.65
CA PRO A 113 1.70 16.24 -7.93
C PRO A 113 0.21 16.56 -7.79
N LEU A 114 -0.39 17.00 -8.91
CA LEU A 114 -1.82 17.30 -9.02
C LEU A 114 -2.71 16.10 -8.64
N LEU A 115 -3.84 16.38 -7.99
CA LEU A 115 -4.79 15.35 -7.54
C LEU A 115 -5.25 14.42 -8.68
N GLY A 116 -5.54 14.98 -9.86
CA GLY A 116 -5.94 14.18 -11.03
C GLY A 116 -4.86 13.17 -11.47
N PHE A 117 -3.59 13.54 -11.34
CA PHE A 117 -2.47 12.66 -11.66
C PHE A 117 -2.33 11.52 -10.65
N LEU A 118 -2.47 11.82 -9.35
CA LEU A 118 -2.46 10.82 -8.27
C LEU A 118 -3.57 9.78 -8.45
N LEU A 119 -4.79 10.22 -8.79
CA LEU A 119 -5.92 9.34 -9.02
C LEU A 119 -5.71 8.46 -10.27
N ALA A 120 -5.16 9.03 -11.35
CA ALA A 120 -4.81 8.26 -12.54
C ALA A 120 -3.75 7.17 -12.23
N LEU A 121 -2.70 7.53 -11.49
CA LEU A 121 -1.68 6.58 -11.01
C LEU A 121 -2.30 5.48 -10.15
N LEU A 122 -3.18 5.84 -9.22
CA LEU A 122 -3.85 4.88 -8.34
C LEU A 122 -4.61 3.82 -9.15
N VAL A 123 -5.41 4.24 -10.13
CA VAL A 123 -6.20 3.34 -10.97
C VAL A 123 -5.30 2.44 -11.81
N VAL A 124 -4.33 3.03 -12.53
CA VAL A 124 -3.44 2.26 -13.40
C VAL A 124 -2.62 1.24 -12.60
N ARG A 125 -2.04 1.66 -11.47
CA ARG A 125 -1.24 0.77 -10.61
C ARG A 125 -2.07 -0.31 -9.96
N ALA A 126 -3.30 -0.03 -9.53
CA ALA A 126 -4.20 -1.04 -8.99
C ALA A 126 -4.49 -2.12 -10.05
N ILE A 127 -4.85 -1.72 -11.27
CA ILE A 127 -5.12 -2.64 -12.38
C ILE A 127 -3.88 -3.49 -12.70
N LEU A 128 -2.72 -2.86 -12.85
CA LEU A 128 -1.47 -3.57 -13.15
C LEU A 128 -1.05 -4.52 -12.03
N THR A 129 -1.31 -4.17 -10.77
CA THR A 129 -1.05 -5.04 -9.62
C THR A 129 -1.91 -6.30 -9.67
N PHE A 130 -3.22 -6.15 -9.88
CA PHE A 130 -4.12 -7.29 -9.97
C PHE A 130 -3.81 -8.19 -11.18
N LEU A 131 -3.52 -7.59 -12.34
CA LEU A 131 -3.13 -8.34 -13.54
C LEU A 131 -1.83 -9.10 -13.33
N SER A 132 -0.77 -8.43 -12.86
CA SER A 132 0.54 -9.05 -12.69
C SER A 132 0.50 -10.18 -11.66
N TYR A 133 -0.19 -9.98 -10.54
CA TYR A 133 -0.28 -10.99 -9.49
C TYR A 133 -1.16 -12.18 -9.90
N SER A 134 -2.28 -11.94 -10.60
CA SER A 134 -3.20 -13.01 -10.97
C SER A 134 -2.62 -13.95 -12.02
N MET A 135 -1.69 -13.47 -12.85
CA MET A 135 -1.04 -14.28 -13.88
C MET A 135 0.05 -15.21 -13.35
N GLY A 136 0.20 -15.35 -12.02
CA GLY A 136 1.11 -16.34 -11.40
C GLY A 136 2.60 -16.04 -11.62
N VAL A 137 2.93 -14.79 -11.96
CA VAL A 137 4.33 -14.33 -12.03
C VAL A 137 4.89 -14.30 -10.61
N PRO A 138 6.10 -14.84 -10.36
CA PRO A 138 6.70 -14.84 -9.03
C PRO A 138 6.88 -13.39 -8.54
N GLY A 139 6.18 -13.04 -7.47
CA GLY A 139 6.20 -11.69 -6.90
C GLY A 139 5.33 -11.57 -5.67
N GLY A 140 5.50 -10.46 -4.94
CA GLY A 140 4.71 -10.13 -3.76
C GLY A 140 3.69 -9.02 -4.04
N ILE A 141 2.57 -9.05 -3.32
CA ILE A 141 1.58 -7.95 -3.29
C ILE A 141 1.96 -6.82 -2.33
N PHE A 142 2.99 -7.04 -1.52
CA PHE A 142 3.32 -6.19 -0.37
C PHE A 142 3.71 -4.75 -0.75
N ALA A 143 4.77 -4.56 -1.53
CA ALA A 143 5.23 -3.23 -1.94
C ALA A 143 4.18 -2.46 -2.77
N PRO A 144 3.48 -3.09 -3.75
CA PRO A 144 2.38 -2.43 -4.45
C PRO A 144 1.27 -1.93 -3.52
N MET A 145 0.91 -2.69 -2.47
CA MET A 145 -0.08 -2.23 -1.49
C MET A 145 0.39 -0.99 -0.74
N LEU A 146 1.66 -0.91 -0.33
CA LEU A 146 2.17 0.30 0.31
C LEU A 146 2.11 1.50 -0.64
N ALA A 147 2.48 1.33 -1.90
CA ALA A 147 2.43 2.40 -2.90
C ALA A 147 0.99 2.89 -3.17
N LEU A 148 0.02 1.98 -3.27
CA LEU A 148 -1.40 2.34 -3.39
C LEU A 148 -1.90 3.07 -2.13
N GLY A 149 -1.48 2.62 -0.94
CA GLY A 149 -1.80 3.27 0.32
C GLY A 149 -1.27 4.71 0.37
N ALA A 150 -0.01 4.91 -0.04
CA ALA A 150 0.57 6.25 -0.14
C ALA A 150 -0.22 7.15 -1.09
N LEU A 151 -0.56 6.67 -2.30
CA LEU A 151 -1.37 7.42 -3.27
C LEU A 151 -2.74 7.83 -2.71
N ILE A 152 -3.44 6.90 -2.03
CA ILE A 152 -4.73 7.19 -1.38
C ILE A 152 -4.56 8.23 -0.28
N GLY A 153 -3.56 8.06 0.58
CA GLY A 153 -3.30 8.97 1.70
C GLY A 153 -2.89 10.37 1.26
N THR A 154 -2.02 10.50 0.25
CA THR A 154 -1.65 11.80 -0.32
C THR A 154 -2.87 12.46 -0.98
N SER A 155 -3.67 11.70 -1.74
CA SER A 155 -4.89 12.23 -2.37
C SER A 155 -5.89 12.73 -1.32
N PHE A 156 -6.12 11.94 -0.27
CA PHE A 156 -6.97 12.33 0.86
C PHE A 156 -6.45 13.58 1.56
N GLY A 157 -5.14 13.63 1.83
CA GLY A 157 -4.53 14.75 2.52
C GLY A 157 -4.56 16.05 1.71
N ASN A 158 -4.38 15.99 0.39
CA ASN A 158 -4.53 17.15 -0.51
C ASN A 158 -5.96 17.72 -0.42
N VAL A 159 -6.98 16.84 -0.48
CA VAL A 159 -8.39 17.25 -0.36
C VAL A 159 -8.69 17.79 1.04
N ALA A 160 -8.17 17.15 2.09
CA ALA A 160 -8.37 17.59 3.47
C ALA A 160 -7.74 18.96 3.74
N GLN A 161 -6.58 19.24 3.14
CA GLN A 161 -5.90 20.52 3.25
C GLN A 161 -6.66 21.64 2.55
N GLU A 162 -7.30 21.36 1.40
CA GLU A 162 -8.16 22.33 0.71
C GLU A 162 -9.47 22.61 1.47
N LEU A 163 -10.09 21.57 2.03
CA LEU A 163 -11.37 21.69 2.74
C LEU A 163 -11.23 22.32 4.13
N VAL A 164 -10.15 22.00 4.86
CA VAL A 164 -9.93 22.48 6.23
C VAL A 164 -8.48 22.95 6.40
N PRO A 165 -8.09 24.11 5.81
CA PRO A 165 -6.72 24.61 5.85
C PRO A 165 -6.19 24.85 7.28
N HIS A 166 -7.09 25.19 8.20
CA HIS A 166 -6.78 25.48 9.60
C HIS A 166 -6.47 24.25 10.44
N ALA A 167 -6.70 23.04 9.93
CA ALA A 167 -6.43 21.80 10.66
C ALA A 167 -4.96 21.35 10.61
N HIS A 168 -4.09 22.07 9.87
CA HIS A 168 -2.67 21.75 9.71
C HIS A 168 -2.41 20.29 9.31
N ILE A 169 -3.24 19.77 8.40
CA ILE A 169 -3.14 18.40 7.89
C ILE A 169 -2.17 18.42 6.71
N TYR A 170 -1.10 17.63 6.84
CA TYR A 170 -0.11 17.50 5.78
C TYR A 170 -0.37 16.23 4.96
N PRO A 171 -0.41 16.33 3.61
CA PRO A 171 -0.61 15.19 2.74
C PRO A 171 0.37 14.05 2.98
N GLY A 172 1.61 14.39 3.33
CA GLY A 172 2.62 13.38 3.60
C GLY A 172 2.37 12.57 4.87
N SER A 173 1.83 13.18 5.93
CA SER A 173 1.43 12.45 7.14
C SER A 173 0.30 11.47 6.85
N CYS A 174 -0.68 11.88 6.04
CA CYS A 174 -1.77 11.01 5.60
C CYS A 174 -1.26 9.87 4.72
N ALA A 175 -0.29 10.12 3.83
CA ALA A 175 0.34 9.09 3.01
C ALA A 175 0.98 7.99 3.86
N ILE A 176 1.82 8.37 4.84
CA ILE A 176 2.50 7.42 5.74
C ILE A 176 1.48 6.61 6.55
N ALA A 177 0.47 7.27 7.13
CA ALA A 177 -0.60 6.57 7.85
C ALA A 177 -1.37 5.59 6.95
N ALA A 178 -1.65 5.99 5.70
CA ALA A 178 -2.39 5.19 4.75
C ALA A 178 -1.62 3.98 4.20
N MET A 179 -0.30 4.08 4.04
CA MET A 179 0.57 2.96 3.67
C MET A 179 0.37 1.78 4.62
N GLY A 180 0.48 2.04 5.93
CA GLY A 180 0.33 1.02 6.96
C GLY A 180 -1.12 0.53 7.05
N ALA A 181 -2.08 1.44 6.88
CA ALA A 181 -3.49 1.13 7.02
C ALA A 181 -4.02 0.22 5.90
N LEU A 182 -3.55 0.39 4.66
CA LEU A 182 -3.99 -0.49 3.56
C LEU A 182 -3.46 -1.91 3.78
N PHE A 183 -2.20 -2.05 4.22
CA PHE A 183 -1.66 -3.33 4.64
C PHE A 183 -2.44 -3.94 5.82
N ALA A 184 -2.75 -3.13 6.85
CA ALA A 184 -3.50 -3.57 8.02
C ALA A 184 -4.92 -4.04 7.66
N ALA A 185 -5.58 -3.40 6.69
CA ALA A 185 -6.90 -3.77 6.22
C ALA A 185 -6.90 -5.07 5.39
N THR A 186 -5.91 -5.25 4.51
CA THR A 186 -5.84 -6.41 3.61
C THR A 186 -5.28 -7.65 4.28
N VAL A 187 -4.21 -7.50 5.07
CA VAL A 187 -3.47 -8.61 5.71
C VAL A 187 -4.00 -8.94 7.11
N ARG A 188 -4.79 -8.06 7.73
CA ARG A 188 -5.26 -8.23 9.12
C ARG A 188 -4.13 -8.23 10.16
N ALA A 189 -3.02 -7.53 9.87
CA ALA A 189 -1.87 -7.42 10.76
C ALA A 189 -1.51 -5.94 11.04
N PRO A 190 -2.32 -5.20 11.85
CA PRO A 190 -2.14 -3.78 12.06
C PRO A 190 -0.81 -3.43 12.71
N LEU A 191 -0.38 -4.16 13.75
CA LEU A 191 0.89 -3.92 14.43
C LEU A 191 2.09 -4.08 13.48
N THR A 192 2.05 -5.12 12.64
CA THR A 192 3.10 -5.35 11.63
C THR A 192 3.15 -4.22 10.61
N GLY A 193 1.99 -3.74 10.13
CA GLY A 193 1.93 -2.61 9.20
C GLY A 193 2.47 -1.32 9.80
N ILE A 194 2.14 -1.03 11.06
CA ILE A 194 2.61 0.16 11.79
C ILE A 194 4.13 0.11 11.94
N VAL A 195 4.68 -0.99 12.49
CA VAL A 195 6.12 -1.15 12.71
C VAL A 195 6.87 -1.09 11.39
N LEU A 196 6.39 -1.79 10.36
CA LEU A 196 7.05 -1.80 9.07
C LEU A 196 7.12 -0.41 8.45
N VAL A 197 6.02 0.34 8.44
CA VAL A 197 6.02 1.68 7.84
C VAL A 197 6.85 2.63 8.69
N ALA A 198 6.81 2.52 10.02
CA ALA A 198 7.66 3.31 10.91
C ALA A 198 9.15 3.08 10.62
N GLU A 199 9.58 1.82 10.46
CA GLU A 199 10.96 1.44 10.13
C GLU A 199 11.34 1.92 8.71
N MET A 200 10.50 1.65 7.71
CA MET A 200 10.78 2.04 6.31
C MET A 200 10.83 3.55 6.11
N THR A 201 10.10 4.33 6.92
CA THR A 201 10.01 5.79 6.78
C THR A 201 10.83 6.57 7.81
N ALA A 202 11.40 5.88 8.81
CA ALA A 202 11.98 6.45 10.02
C ALA A 202 11.08 7.50 10.71
N SER A 203 9.75 7.43 10.53
CA SER A 203 8.80 8.46 10.94
C SER A 203 8.06 8.11 12.22
N PHE A 204 8.80 7.80 13.29
CA PHE A 204 8.24 7.39 14.58
C PHE A 204 7.34 8.45 15.24
N ASN A 205 7.54 9.73 14.89
CA ASN A 205 6.70 10.83 15.37
C ASN A 205 5.23 10.71 14.93
N LEU A 206 4.95 9.95 13.86
CA LEU A 206 3.61 9.72 13.32
C LEU A 206 2.95 8.43 13.83
N LEU A 207 3.58 7.73 14.78
CA LEU A 207 3.04 6.50 15.38
C LEU A 207 1.59 6.65 15.87
N PRO A 208 1.18 7.72 16.57
CA PRO A 208 -0.21 7.87 17.00
C PRO A 208 -1.20 7.87 15.84
N SER A 209 -0.92 8.63 14.77
CA SER A 209 -1.75 8.66 13.57
C SER A 209 -1.78 7.31 12.85
N MET A 210 -0.62 6.63 12.75
CA MET A 210 -0.54 5.29 12.16
C MET A 210 -1.38 4.29 12.95
N ILE A 211 -1.28 4.28 14.29
CA ILE A 211 -2.05 3.38 15.16
C ILE A 211 -3.55 3.59 14.94
N ILE A 212 -4.04 4.83 15.01
CA ILE A 212 -5.47 5.13 14.83
C ILE A 212 -5.93 4.67 13.45
N THR A 213 -5.23 5.09 12.40
CA THR A 213 -5.64 4.82 11.01
C THR A 213 -5.60 3.31 10.70
N CYS A 214 -4.54 2.61 11.11
CA CYS A 214 -4.39 1.16 10.89
C CYS A 214 -5.42 0.35 11.67
N MET A 215 -5.65 0.69 12.95
CA MET A 215 -6.63 -0.03 13.78
C MET A 215 -8.04 0.18 13.25
N THR A 216 -8.41 1.41 12.87
CA THR A 216 -9.70 1.69 12.25
C THR A 216 -9.86 0.97 10.92
N ALA A 217 -8.84 0.97 10.06
CA ALA A 217 -8.88 0.28 8.78
C ALA A 217 -9.05 -1.24 8.95
N SER A 218 -8.34 -1.84 9.90
CA SER A 218 -8.56 -3.24 10.28
C SER A 218 -9.97 -3.46 10.81
N ILE A 219 -10.47 -2.66 11.75
CA ILE A 219 -11.84 -2.84 12.28
C ILE A 219 -12.88 -2.75 11.15
N VAL A 220 -12.82 -1.73 10.30
CA VAL A 220 -13.76 -1.55 9.18
C VAL A 220 -13.69 -2.73 8.21
N ALA A 221 -12.49 -3.16 7.81
CA ALA A 221 -12.34 -4.33 6.96
C ALA A 221 -12.89 -5.61 7.62
N GLN A 222 -12.86 -5.72 8.95
CA GLN A 222 -13.42 -6.86 9.69
C GLN A 222 -14.94 -6.79 9.73
N SER A 223 -15.51 -5.60 9.95
CA SER A 223 -16.95 -5.36 9.92
C SER A 223 -17.55 -5.65 8.53
N LEU A 224 -16.78 -5.46 7.47
CA LEU A 224 -17.14 -5.85 6.09
C LEU A 224 -16.96 -7.36 5.82
N HIS A 225 -16.64 -8.17 6.83
CA HIS A 225 -16.41 -9.61 6.72
C HIS A 225 -15.31 -10.00 5.70
N SER A 226 -14.35 -9.09 5.43
CA SER A 226 -13.23 -9.40 4.57
C SER A 226 -12.29 -10.38 5.27
N LYS A 227 -12.04 -11.55 4.69
CA LYS A 227 -11.00 -12.46 5.20
C LYS A 227 -9.59 -11.87 4.96
N PRO A 228 -8.60 -12.20 5.80
CA PRO A 228 -7.21 -11.83 5.56
C PRO A 228 -6.72 -12.37 4.21
N VAL A 229 -5.96 -11.58 3.47
CA VAL A 229 -5.56 -11.93 2.10
C VAL A 229 -4.72 -13.20 2.04
N TYR A 230 -3.83 -13.43 3.01
CA TYR A 230 -2.99 -14.63 3.01
C TYR A 230 -3.78 -15.89 3.36
N ASP A 231 -4.81 -15.79 4.20
CA ASP A 231 -5.73 -16.90 4.46
C ASP A 231 -6.53 -17.23 3.19
N LEU A 232 -7.02 -16.22 2.47
CA LEU A 232 -7.71 -16.42 1.19
C LEU A 232 -6.82 -17.11 0.14
N LEU A 233 -5.54 -16.75 0.09
CA LEU A 233 -4.57 -17.35 -0.82
C LEU A 233 -4.24 -18.79 -0.41
N LEU A 234 -4.14 -19.06 0.89
CA LEU A 234 -3.94 -20.41 1.44
C LEU A 234 -5.15 -21.30 1.15
N GLU A 235 -6.37 -20.86 1.50
CA GLU A 235 -7.62 -21.56 1.23
C GLU A 235 -7.72 -21.94 -0.26
N ARG A 236 -7.47 -20.98 -1.15
CA ARG A 236 -7.47 -21.23 -2.60
C ARG A 236 -6.43 -22.26 -3.04
N THR A 237 -5.25 -22.27 -2.41
CA THR A 237 -4.19 -23.23 -2.75
C THR A 237 -4.59 -24.63 -2.31
N LEU A 238 -5.11 -24.78 -1.09
CA LEU A 238 -5.63 -26.05 -0.58
C LEU A 238 -6.81 -26.58 -1.42
N GLU A 239 -7.73 -25.71 -1.83
CA GLU A 239 -8.83 -26.06 -2.75
C GLU A 239 -8.32 -26.63 -4.07
N LYS A 240 -7.25 -26.06 -4.64
CA LYS A 240 -6.63 -26.54 -5.88
C LYS A 240 -5.93 -27.89 -5.71
N ASP A 241 -5.37 -28.14 -4.54
CA ASP A 241 -4.72 -29.40 -4.19
C ASP A 241 -5.72 -30.48 -3.74
N GLY A 242 -7.02 -30.17 -3.70
CA GLY A 242 -8.08 -31.09 -3.32
C GLY A 242 -8.18 -31.35 -1.81
N ILE A 243 -7.51 -30.53 -1.00
CA ILE A 243 -7.53 -30.60 0.46
C ILE A 243 -8.60 -29.61 0.94
N ARG A 244 -9.80 -30.10 1.28
CA ARG A 244 -10.81 -29.28 1.96
C ARG A 244 -10.65 -29.44 3.46
N GLU A 245 -10.51 -28.33 4.18
CA GLU A 245 -10.82 -28.31 5.61
C GLU A 245 -12.33 -28.48 5.73
N GLU A 246 -12.77 -29.60 6.32
CA GLU A 246 -14.17 -29.85 6.71
C GLU A 246 -14.62 -28.91 7.84
#